data_AF-A0A3L6DGF6-F1
#
_entry.id   AF-A0A3L6DGF6-F1
#
_cell.length_a   1.000
_cell.length_b   1.000
_cell.length_c   1.000
_cell.angle_alpha   90.00
_cell.angle_beta   90.00
_cell.angle_gamma   90.00
#
_symmetry.space_group_name_H-M   'P 1'
#
loop_
_entity.id
_entity.type
_entity.pdbx_description
1 polymer ?
#
loop_
_entity_poly.entity_id
_entity_poly.type
_entity_poly.pdbx_seq_one_letter_code
_entity_poly.pdbx_strand_id
1 'polypeptide(L)' 'MDPAGSRRIKVSMETRVLKNISSSIVALVTEKGAHHLDLRFATDEDPDWVTEQRRQEVEIIEGWIDQYHRDMAQVS' A
#
# COMPACT_ATOMS: atom_id res chain seq x y z
N MET A 1 29.56 5.33 37.17
CA MET A 1 29.28 3.91 37.48
C MET A 1 28.69 3.86 38.87
N ASP A 2 27.48 3.35 39.08
CA ASP A 2 26.46 2.87 38.10
C ASP A 2 25.09 2.84 38.84
N PRO A 3 23.94 3.24 38.26
CA PRO A 3 23.16 2.24 37.52
C PRO A 3 22.12 2.79 36.50
N ALA A 4 21.59 1.90 35.66
CA ALA A 4 20.46 2.15 34.77
C ALA A 4 20.76 3.06 33.56
N GLY A 5 21.52 2.49 32.62
CA GLY A 5 21.34 2.78 31.21
C GLY A 5 19.87 2.64 30.84
N SER A 6 19.17 3.77 30.77
CA SER A 6 17.81 3.85 30.29
C SER A 6 17.82 3.44 28.83
N ARG A 7 17.58 2.15 28.59
CA ARG A 7 17.14 1.66 27.29
C ARG A 7 15.78 2.27 27.04
N ARG A 8 15.78 3.47 26.46
CA ARG A 8 14.60 4.12 25.92
C ARG A 8 14.02 3.15 24.89
N ILE A 9 13.02 2.39 25.30
CA ILE A 9 12.24 1.59 24.35
C ILE A 9 11.57 2.61 23.44
N LYS A 10 12.12 2.78 22.23
CA LYS A 10 11.44 3.45 21.14
C LYS A 10 10.26 2.55 20.79
N VAL A 11 9.12 2.79 21.43
CA VAL A 11 7.85 2.29 20.93
C VAL A 11 7.53 3.16 19.71
N SER A 12 7.92 2.69 18.53
CA SER A 12 7.45 3.26 17.27
C SER A 12 6.00 2.83 17.12
N MET A 13 5.05 3.65 17.58
CA MET A 13 3.64 3.49 17.23
C MET A 13 3.46 3.98 15.80
N GLU A 14 3.61 3.08 14.83
CA GLU A 14 3.29 3.34 13.44
C GLU A 14 1.78 3.10 13.25
N THR A 15 1.02 4.16 12.95
CA THR A 15 -0.44 4.11 12.74
C THR A 15 -0.84 3.65 11.33
N ARG A 16 0.10 3.11 10.54
CA ARG A 16 -0.05 2.79 9.12
C ARG A 16 0.55 1.43 8.79
N VAL A 17 0.06 0.79 7.73
CA VAL A 17 0.66 -0.40 7.13
C VAL A 17 1.66 0.06 6.06
N LEU A 18 2.95 -0.15 6.30
CA LEU A 18 4.02 0.30 5.40
C LEU A 18 4.73 -0.84 4.65
N LYS A 19 4.22 -2.07 4.78
CA LYS A 19 4.77 -3.28 4.18
C LYS A 19 3.65 -4.25 3.88
N ASN A 20 3.83 -5.07 2.85
CA ASN A 20 2.90 -6.16 2.56
C ASN A 20 2.73 -7.06 3.79
N ILE A 21 1.48 -7.41 4.08
CA ILE A 21 1.12 -8.34 5.16
C ILE A 21 1.06 -9.77 4.60
N SER A 22 0.64 -9.91 3.35
CA SER A 22 0.61 -11.18 2.60
C SER A 22 0.75 -10.92 1.10
N SER A 23 0.60 -11.98 0.28
CA SER A 23 0.51 -11.84 -1.18
C SER A 23 -0.75 -11.11 -1.66
N SER A 24 -1.82 -11.07 -0.86
CA SER A 24 -3.10 -10.43 -1.20
C SER A 24 -3.40 -9.16 -0.41
N ILE A 25 -2.72 -8.94 0.72
CA ILE A 25 -2.81 -7.72 1.52
C ILE A 25 -1.50 -6.95 1.33
N VAL A 26 -1.49 -6.12 0.30
CA VAL A 26 -0.32 -5.39 -0.18
C VAL A 26 -0.35 -3.92 0.26
N ALA A 27 0.81 -3.34 0.49
CA ALA A 27 0.98 -1.93 0.82
C ALA A 27 1.74 -1.25 -0.31
N LEU A 28 1.08 -0.34 -1.02
CA LEU A 28 1.71 0.55 -1.98
C LEU A 28 2.18 1.80 -1.24
N VAL A 29 3.48 1.88 -0.98
CA VAL A 29 4.08 2.95 -0.17
C VAL A 29 4.90 3.86 -1.06
N THR A 30 4.63 5.16 -0.94
CA THR A 30 5.40 6.22 -1.59
C THR A 30 6.08 7.09 -0.54
N GLU A 31 7.33 7.47 -0.79
CA GLU A 31 8.10 8.35 0.11
C GLU A 31 7.57 9.80 0.11
N LYS A 32 6.84 10.20 -0.93
CA LYS A 32 6.41 11.59 -1.17
C LYS A 32 4.89 11.79 -1.07
N GLY A 33 4.19 10.86 -0.45
CA GLY A 33 2.73 10.83 -0.43
C GLY A 33 2.07 11.93 0.41
N ALA A 34 1.07 12.60 -0.16
CA ALA A 34 0.04 13.33 0.58
C ALA A 34 -1.08 12.36 1.04
N HIS A 35 -2.09 12.86 1.76
CA HIS A 35 -3.08 12.05 2.50
C HIS A 35 -3.85 10.99 1.67
N HIS A 36 -3.92 11.09 0.33
CA HIS A 36 -4.51 10.07 -0.60
C HIS A 36 -4.47 10.61 -2.05
N LEU A 37 -3.31 11.06 -2.53
CA LEU A 37 -3.22 11.74 -3.83
C LEU A 37 -3.64 10.83 -5.00
N ASP A 38 -3.35 9.54 -4.87
CA ASP A 38 -3.80 8.44 -5.72
C ASP A 38 -5.31 8.46 -5.99
N LEU A 39 -6.14 8.83 -5.01
CA LEU A 39 -7.60 8.89 -5.14
C LEU A 39 -8.14 10.15 -5.85
N ARG A 40 -7.31 11.16 -6.11
CA ARG A 40 -7.74 12.37 -6.83
C ARG A 40 -7.79 12.12 -8.34
N PHE A 41 -8.56 12.95 -9.05
CA PHE A 41 -8.55 12.94 -10.51
C PHE A 41 -7.14 13.16 -11.05
N ALA A 42 -6.84 12.48 -12.16
CA ALA A 42 -5.57 12.65 -12.85
C ALA A 42 -5.45 14.06 -13.42
N THR A 43 -4.24 14.62 -13.33
CA THR A 43 -3.86 15.91 -13.91
C THR A 43 -2.55 15.76 -14.68
N ASP A 44 -2.30 16.64 -15.66
CA ASP A 44 -1.05 16.61 -16.43
C ASP A 44 0.17 16.99 -15.56
N GLU A 45 -0.06 17.59 -14.39
CA GLU A 45 0.94 17.92 -13.40
C GLU A 45 1.21 16.80 -12.40
N ASP A 46 0.52 15.65 -12.50
CA ASP A 46 0.75 14.53 -11.59
C ASP A 46 2.19 14.00 -11.74
N PRO A 47 2.91 13.83 -10.63
CA PRO A 47 4.27 13.31 -10.71
C PRO A 47 4.25 11.83 -11.09
N ASP A 48 5.27 11.37 -11.81
CA ASP A 48 5.37 10.01 -12.35
C ASP A 48 5.08 8.90 -11.32
N TRP A 49 5.47 9.12 -10.06
CA TRP A 49 5.25 8.14 -8.98
C TRP A 49 3.77 7.95 -8.64
N VAL A 50 2.92 8.97 -8.78
CA VAL A 50 1.46 8.83 -8.60
C VAL A 50 0.88 8.03 -9.75
N THR A 51 1.30 8.34 -10.97
CA THR A 51 0.86 7.63 -12.18
C THR A 51 1.21 6.15 -12.11
N GLU A 52 2.44 5.83 -11.72
CA GLU A 52 2.88 4.45 -11.54
C GLU A 52 2.16 3.74 -10.37
N GLN A 53 1.88 4.45 -9.27
CA GLN A 53 1.09 3.91 -8.18
C GLN A 53 -0.34 3.54 -8.64
N ARG A 54 -1.03 4.45 -9.34
CA ARG A 54 -2.38 4.19 -9.88
C ARG A 54 -2.36 3.03 -10.89
N ARG A 55 -1.31 2.90 -11.70
CA ARG A 55 -1.13 1.77 -12.62
C ARG A 55 -1.08 0.44 -11.86
N GLN A 56 -0.33 0.38 -10.76
CA GLN A 56 -0.26 -0.82 -9.90
C GLN A 56 -1.60 -1.12 -9.21
N GLU A 57 -2.32 -0.09 -8.77
CA GLU A 57 -3.66 -0.23 -8.18
C GLU A 57 -4.65 -0.86 -9.17
N VAL A 58 -4.67 -0.38 -10.42
CA VAL A 58 -5.50 -0.94 -11.50
C VAL A 58 -5.15 -2.40 -11.75
N GLU A 59 -3.86 -2.73 -11.91
CA GLU A 59 -3.40 -4.10 -12.15
C GLU A 59 -3.85 -5.07 -11.03
N ILE A 60 -3.80 -4.63 -9.77
CA ILE A 60 -4.25 -5.43 -8.62
C ILE A 60 -5.78 -5.64 -8.66
N ILE A 61 -6.55 -4.58 -8.92
CA ILE A 61 -8.02 -4.64 -8.94
C ILE A 61 -8.52 -5.48 -10.12
N GLU A 62 -7.92 -5.33 -11.30
CA GLU A 62 -8.19 -6.19 -12.46
C GLU A 62 -7.92 -7.65 -12.12
N GLY A 63 -6.79 -7.93 -11.45
CA GLY A 63 -6.47 -9.26 -10.95
C GLY A 63 -7.54 -9.85 -10.01
N TRP A 64 -8.18 -9.03 -9.15
CA TRP A 64 -9.28 -9.47 -8.31
C TRP A 64 -10.54 -9.82 -9.11
N ILE A 65 -10.89 -9.01 -10.11
CA ILE A 65 -12.06 -9.23 -10.98
C ILE A 65 -11.86 -10.50 -11.81
N ASP A 66 -10.67 -10.67 -12.37
CA ASP A 66 -10.33 -11.86 -13.15
C ASP A 66 -10.35 -13.13 -12.31
N GLN A 67 -9.84 -13.06 -11.08
CA GLN A 67 -9.90 -14.18 -10.15
C GLN A 67 -11.34 -14.55 -9.83
N TYR A 68 -12.19 -13.56 -9.56
CA TYR A 68 -13.62 -13.78 -9.31
C TYR A 68 -14.30 -14.52 -10.47
N HIS A 69 -14.08 -14.10 -11.72
CA HIS A 69 -14.67 -14.77 -12.88
C HIS A 69 -14.15 -16.20 -13.06
N ARG A 70 -12.86 -16.46 -12.82
CA ARG A 70 -12.30 -17.81 -12.85
C ARG A 70 -12.94 -18.72 -11.80
N ASP A 71 -13.09 -18.22 -10.58
CA ASP A 71 -13.67 -18.99 -9.47
C ASP A 71 -15.14 -19.30 -9.73
N MET A 72 -15.91 -18.34 -10.23
CA MET A 72 -17.32 -18.54 -10.59
C MET A 72 -17.50 -19.59 -11.69
N ALA A 73 -16.62 -19.61 -12.69
CA ALA A 73 -16.66 -20.61 -13.76
C ALA A 73 -16.27 -22.03 -13.31
N GLN A 74 -15.53 -22.16 -12.22
CA GLN A 74 -15.18 -23.47 -11.64
C GLN A 74 -16.29 -24.05 -10.75
N VAL A 75 -17.19 -23.20 -10.26
CA VAL A 75 -18.31 -23.59 -9.40
C VAL A 75 -19.58 -23.95 -10.21
N SER A 76 -19.68 -23.50 -11.47
CA SER A 76 -20.77 -23.83 -12.40
C SER A 76 -20.56 -25.16 -13.13
#